data_AF-A0A3S9NPM7-F1
#
_entry.id   AF-A0A3S9NPM7-F1
#
_cell.length_a   1.000
_cell.length_b   1.000
_cell.length_c   1.000
_cell.angle_alpha   90.00
_cell.angle_beta   90.00
_cell.angle_gamma   90.00
#
_symmetry.space_group_name_H-M   'P 1'
#
loop_
_entity.id
_entity.type
_entity.pdbx_description
1 polymer ?
#
loop_
_entity_poly.entity_id
_entity_poly.type
_entity_poly.pdbx_seq_one_letter_code
_entity_poly.pdbx_strand_id
1 'polypeptide(L)'
;MLQSKNSLDTVEVSVASERAEAVGGVLIAFFAALMAISQMVNGELEEQMMIAHNKVVNYSSWYQSKSIKESLKESELDYLNVLVTSGIIPEDKVVPVNSKIEVVKNQITKYGNEKKEILIGSSNIPVEDWIQDLDGKLGIIVGVKEWEQLAEQYDEATKKFDLGMLFFQICIVLGAVCIIIYDNPKLQKGFIILMVVCGIIGIIMSVYGYSIAP
;
A
#
# COMPACT_ATOMS: atom_id res chain seq x y z
N MET A 1 -54.75 47.55 -46.55
CA MET A 1 -53.84 47.51 -45.39
C MET A 1 -53.41 46.08 -45.16
N LEU A 2 -52.24 45.71 -45.68
CA LEU A 2 -51.60 44.42 -45.44
C LEU A 2 -50.41 44.71 -44.53
N GLN A 3 -50.51 44.31 -43.25
CA GLN A 3 -49.37 44.35 -42.33
C GLN A 3 -48.42 43.21 -42.70
N SER A 4 -47.21 43.57 -43.11
CA SER A 4 -46.15 42.65 -43.46
C SER A 4 -45.68 41.88 -42.24
N LYS A 5 -45.67 40.56 -42.39
CA LYS A 5 -45.06 39.58 -41.50
C LYS A 5 -43.55 39.81 -41.50
N ASN A 6 -43.00 40.38 -40.42
CA ASN A 6 -41.55 40.46 -40.25
C ASN A 6 -41.01 39.09 -39.86
N SER A 7 -40.29 38.52 -40.82
CA SER A 7 -39.46 37.32 -40.75
C SER A 7 -38.13 37.61 -40.06
N LEU A 8 -37.61 36.58 -39.37
CA LEU A 8 -36.19 36.34 -39.07
C LEU A 8 -35.60 37.14 -37.89
N ASP A 9 -35.96 36.74 -36.67
CA ASP A 9 -34.98 36.70 -35.58
C ASP A 9 -34.13 35.44 -35.79
N THR A 10 -33.06 35.57 -36.56
CA THR A 10 -31.97 34.59 -36.56
C THR A 10 -31.34 34.59 -35.17
N VAL A 11 -31.54 33.51 -34.43
CA VAL A 11 -30.78 33.21 -33.21
C VAL A 11 -29.31 33.17 -33.64
N GLU A 12 -28.53 34.18 -33.27
CA GLU A 12 -27.07 34.14 -33.41
C GLU A 12 -26.55 33.03 -32.49
N VAL A 13 -26.47 31.81 -33.03
CA VAL A 13 -25.77 30.71 -32.37
C VAL A 13 -24.29 31.08 -32.43
N SER A 14 -23.77 31.58 -31.33
CA SER A 14 -22.36 31.96 -31.21
C SER A 14 -21.47 30.75 -31.49
N VAL A 15 -20.81 30.75 -32.66
CA VAL A 15 -19.82 29.74 -33.11
C VAL A 15 -18.74 29.48 -32.05
N ALA A 16 -18.50 30.44 -31.15
CA ALA A 16 -17.57 30.27 -30.03
C ALA A 16 -18.05 29.25 -28.98
N SER A 17 -19.37 29.14 -28.78
CA SER A 17 -19.97 28.20 -27.81
C SER A 17 -19.92 26.76 -28.33
N GLU A 18 -20.20 26.57 -29.63
CA GLU A 18 -20.10 25.26 -30.30
C GLU A 18 -18.67 24.70 -30.32
N ARG A 19 -17.67 25.58 -30.52
CA ARG A 19 -16.25 25.19 -30.43
C ARG A 19 -15.82 24.86 -29.00
N ALA A 20 -16.32 25.59 -28.01
CA ALA A 20 -16.01 25.34 -26.60
C ALA A 20 -16.58 23.99 -26.13
N GLU A 21 -17.79 23.65 -26.59
CA GLU A 21 -18.42 22.35 -26.34
C GLU A 21 -17.61 21.19 -26.95
N ALA A 22 -17.22 21.31 -28.22
CA ALA A 22 -16.41 20.29 -28.88
C ALA A 22 -15.07 20.07 -28.19
N VAL A 23 -14.39 21.15 -27.78
CA VAL A 23 -13.12 21.09 -27.05
C VAL A 23 -13.30 20.49 -25.65
N GLY A 24 -14.35 20.90 -24.93
CA GLY A 24 -14.70 20.35 -23.62
C GLY A 24 -14.97 18.85 -23.68
N GLY A 25 -15.78 18.39 -24.63
CA GLY A 25 -16.08 16.97 -24.82
C GLY A 25 -14.87 16.12 -25.14
N VAL A 26 -13.97 16.59 -26.03
CA VAL A 26 -12.71 15.89 -26.35
C VAL A 26 -11.81 15.80 -25.13
N LEU A 27 -11.68 16.87 -24.35
CA LEU A 27 -10.84 16.88 -23.14
C LEU A 27 -11.42 15.97 -22.06
N ILE A 28 -12.74 15.92 -21.87
CA ILE A 28 -13.39 14.96 -20.97
C ILE A 28 -13.04 13.53 -21.39
N ALA A 29 -13.22 13.18 -22.67
CA ALA A 29 -12.93 11.84 -23.17
C ALA A 29 -11.44 11.48 -22.96
N PHE A 30 -10.54 12.42 -23.22
CA PHE A 30 -9.11 12.24 -23.02
C PHE A 30 -8.75 12.01 -21.54
N PHE A 31 -9.20 12.87 -20.63
CA PHE A 31 -8.90 12.72 -19.20
C PHE A 31 -9.62 11.52 -18.56
N ALA A 32 -10.80 11.13 -19.06
CA ALA A 32 -11.46 9.90 -18.64
C ALA A 32 -10.64 8.65 -19.03
N ALA A 33 -10.05 8.64 -20.23
CA ALA A 33 -9.16 7.57 -20.64
C ALA A 33 -7.90 7.49 -19.74
N LEU A 34 -7.29 8.64 -19.42
CA LEU A 34 -6.16 8.68 -18.48
C LEU A 34 -6.55 8.23 -17.07
N MET A 35 -7.72 8.66 -16.58
CA MET A 35 -8.24 8.22 -15.28
C MET A 35 -8.41 6.71 -15.24
N ALA A 36 -8.97 6.09 -16.29
CA ALA A 36 -9.14 4.64 -16.36
C ALA A 36 -7.80 3.89 -16.31
N ILE A 37 -6.77 4.40 -16.99
CA ILE A 37 -5.42 3.84 -16.92
C ILE A 37 -4.85 3.95 -15.51
N SER A 38 -4.92 5.14 -14.90
CA SER A 38 -4.46 5.35 -13.53
C SER A 38 -5.19 4.46 -12.52
N GLN A 39 -6.50 4.25 -12.69
CA GLN A 39 -7.30 3.38 -11.84
C GLN A 39 -6.88 1.90 -11.95
N MET A 40 -6.57 1.43 -13.16
CA MET A 40 -6.08 0.07 -13.37
C MET A 40 -4.74 -0.15 -12.66
N VAL A 41 -3.80 0.78 -12.79
CA VAL A 41 -2.48 0.71 -12.14
C VAL A 41 -2.63 0.80 -10.62
N ASN A 42 -3.46 1.71 -10.12
CA ASN A 42 -3.71 1.84 -8.68
C ASN A 42 -4.29 0.56 -8.08
N GLY A 43 -5.23 -0.08 -8.77
CA GLY A 43 -5.83 -1.33 -8.30
C GLY A 43 -4.82 -2.47 -8.13
N GLU A 44 -3.83 -2.56 -9.02
CA GLU A 44 -2.74 -3.54 -8.89
C GLU A 44 -1.84 -3.23 -7.68
N LEU A 45 -1.51 -1.95 -7.47
CA LEU A 45 -0.72 -1.51 -6.31
C LEU A 45 -1.46 -1.75 -4.98
N GLU A 46 -2.76 -1.48 -4.92
CA GLU A 46 -3.61 -1.77 -3.75
C GLU A 46 -3.63 -3.27 -3.42
N GLU A 47 -3.70 -4.13 -4.44
CA GLU A 47 -3.63 -5.58 -4.25
C GLU A 47 -2.27 -5.99 -3.66
N GLN A 48 -1.16 -5.49 -4.21
CA GLN A 48 0.18 -5.78 -3.69
C GLN A 48 0.39 -5.24 -2.28
N MET A 49 -0.12 -4.04 -1.98
CA MET A 49 -0.13 -3.46 -0.64
C MET A 49 -0.87 -4.38 0.34
N MET A 50 -2.05 -4.88 -0.04
CA MET A 50 -2.83 -5.79 0.80
C MET A 50 -2.10 -7.11 1.03
N ILE A 51 -1.44 -7.66 0.01
CA ILE A 51 -0.60 -8.86 0.15
C ILE A 51 0.56 -8.59 1.13
N ALA A 52 1.28 -7.48 0.97
CA ALA A 52 2.38 -7.11 1.85
C ALA A 52 1.89 -6.94 3.30
N HIS A 53 0.78 -6.25 3.53
CA HIS A 53 0.19 -6.10 4.85
C HIS A 53 -0.24 -7.45 5.46
N ASN A 54 -0.80 -8.35 4.65
CA ASN A 54 -1.12 -9.71 5.08
C ASN A 54 0.15 -10.50 5.49
N LYS A 55 1.25 -10.34 4.73
CA LYS A 55 2.55 -10.94 5.08
C LYS A 55 3.10 -10.37 6.39
N VAL A 56 3.02 -9.06 6.62
CA VAL A 56 3.37 -8.43 7.91
C VAL A 56 2.61 -9.08 9.06
N VAL A 57 1.28 -9.21 8.94
CA VAL A 57 0.44 -9.81 9.99
C VAL A 57 0.80 -11.28 10.22
N ASN A 58 0.96 -12.06 9.14
CA ASN A 58 1.29 -13.49 9.25
C ASN A 58 2.67 -13.71 9.89
N TYR A 59 3.68 -12.96 9.46
CA TYR A 59 5.04 -13.10 9.96
C TYR A 59 5.17 -12.54 11.38
N SER A 60 4.43 -11.48 11.71
CA SER A 60 4.32 -10.99 13.09
C SER A 60 3.68 -12.04 13.99
N SER A 61 2.60 -12.68 13.55
CA SER A 61 1.96 -13.78 14.28
C SER A 61 2.94 -14.96 14.49
N TRP A 62 3.72 -15.29 13.45
CA TRP A 62 4.75 -16.31 13.54
C TRP A 62 5.82 -15.95 14.57
N TYR A 63 6.35 -14.73 14.53
CA TYR A 63 7.29 -14.19 15.51
C TYR A 63 6.73 -14.26 16.94
N GLN A 64 5.47 -13.84 17.14
CA GLN A 64 4.81 -13.90 18.44
C GLN A 64 4.67 -15.33 18.95
N SER A 65 4.31 -16.27 18.08
CA SER A 65 4.25 -17.70 18.43
C SER A 65 5.61 -18.22 18.92
N LYS A 66 6.70 -17.83 18.25
CA LYS A 66 8.07 -18.17 18.70
C LYS A 66 8.41 -17.51 20.03
N SER A 67 8.02 -16.25 20.23
CA SER A 67 8.22 -15.54 21.50
C SER A 67 7.48 -16.20 22.67
N ILE A 68 6.28 -16.72 22.44
CA ILE A 68 5.55 -17.48 23.47
C ILE A 68 6.30 -18.78 23.79
N LYS A 69 6.78 -19.51 22.77
CA LYS A 69 7.57 -20.74 22.98
C LYS A 69 8.86 -20.48 23.75
N GLU A 70 9.57 -19.40 23.42
CA GLU A 70 10.75 -18.95 24.15
C GLU A 70 10.43 -18.65 25.62
N SER A 71 9.41 -17.83 25.88
CA SER A 71 9.00 -17.47 27.26
C SER A 71 8.57 -18.69 28.09
N LEU A 72 7.90 -19.68 27.48
CA LEU A 72 7.59 -20.95 28.14
C LEU A 72 8.85 -21.72 28.52
N LYS A 73 9.91 -21.66 27.70
CA LYS A 73 11.19 -22.30 27.98
C LYS A 73 12.02 -21.57 29.02
N GLU A 74 11.99 -20.23 29.02
CA GLU A 74 12.56 -19.42 30.10
C GLU A 74 11.89 -19.75 31.44
N SER A 75 10.55 -19.86 31.45
CA SER A 75 9.81 -20.28 32.65
C SER A 75 10.17 -21.70 33.10
N GLU A 76 10.32 -22.65 32.16
CA GLU A 76 10.80 -24.01 32.45
C GLU A 76 12.22 -23.98 33.05
N LEU A 77 13.11 -23.16 32.50
CA LEU A 77 14.49 -22.99 32.99
C LEU A 77 14.53 -22.42 34.41
N ASP A 78 13.76 -21.36 34.67
CA ASP A 78 13.67 -20.76 36.01
C ASP A 78 13.17 -21.75 37.04
N TYR A 79 12.13 -22.52 36.70
CA TYR A 79 11.61 -23.57 37.57
C TYR A 79 12.67 -24.65 37.88
N LEU A 80 13.37 -25.14 36.86
CA LEU A 80 14.44 -26.14 37.05
C LEU A 80 15.59 -25.58 37.90
N ASN A 81 15.99 -24.32 37.70
CA ASN A 81 17.02 -23.66 38.49
C ASN A 81 16.59 -23.53 39.96
N VAL A 82 15.33 -23.18 40.24
CA VAL A 82 14.80 -23.13 41.61
C VAL A 82 14.82 -24.52 42.26
N LEU A 83 14.46 -25.57 41.53
CA LEU A 83 14.52 -26.94 42.07
C LEU A 83 15.96 -27.38 42.42
N VAL A 84 16.94 -27.02 41.59
CA VAL A 84 18.36 -27.35 41.85
C VAL A 84 18.88 -26.55 43.04
N THR A 85 18.62 -25.24 43.08
CA THR A 85 19.12 -24.35 44.13
C THR A 85 18.44 -24.53 45.48
N SER A 86 17.19 -24.99 45.52
CA SER A 86 16.46 -25.30 46.76
C SER A 86 16.93 -26.59 47.44
N GLY A 87 17.75 -27.42 46.76
CA GLY A 87 18.25 -28.68 47.32
C GLY A 87 17.16 -29.75 47.53
N ILE A 88 15.96 -29.56 46.95
CA ILE A 88 14.84 -30.51 47.06
C ILE A 88 15.08 -31.76 46.20
N ILE A 89 15.94 -31.66 45.17
CA ILE A 89 16.26 -32.77 44.26
C ILE A 89 17.26 -33.73 44.95
N PRO A 90 16.98 -35.05 44.98
CA PRO A 90 17.93 -36.05 45.45
C PRO A 90 19.26 -36.01 44.67
N GLU A 91 20.39 -36.22 45.35
CA GLU A 91 21.73 -36.10 44.74
C GLU A 91 21.92 -36.95 43.47
N ASP A 92 21.29 -38.13 43.40
CA ASP A 92 21.35 -39.03 42.24
C ASP A 92 20.58 -38.51 41.00
N LYS A 93 19.70 -37.52 41.19
CA LYS A 93 18.88 -36.90 40.12
C LYS A 93 19.38 -35.54 39.66
N VAL A 94 20.37 -34.96 40.35
CA VAL A 94 20.94 -33.65 39.99
C VAL A 94 21.59 -33.66 38.60
N VAL A 95 22.33 -34.72 38.25
CA VAL A 95 22.98 -34.83 36.94
C VAL A 95 21.97 -34.86 35.78
N PRO A 96 20.91 -35.70 35.80
CA PRO A 96 19.83 -35.63 34.83
C PRO A 96 19.16 -34.26 34.70
N VAL A 97 18.93 -33.56 35.83
CA VAL A 97 18.28 -32.24 35.83
C VAL A 97 19.19 -31.18 35.20
N ASN A 98 20.49 -31.19 35.49
CA ASN A 98 21.45 -30.29 34.85
C ASN A 98 21.54 -30.52 33.33
N SER A 99 21.47 -31.78 32.88
CA SER A 99 21.39 -32.08 31.44
C SER A 99 20.12 -31.49 30.81
N LYS A 100 18.98 -31.59 31.51
CA LYS A 100 17.72 -30.98 31.06
C LYS A 100 17.81 -29.45 30.99
N ILE A 101 18.46 -28.81 31.96
CA ILE A 101 18.72 -27.37 31.97
C ILE A 101 19.49 -26.95 30.71
N GLU A 102 20.55 -27.67 30.35
CA GLU A 102 21.32 -27.36 29.14
C GLU A 102 20.50 -27.54 27.85
N VAL A 103 19.66 -28.57 27.78
CA VAL A 103 18.72 -28.74 26.66
C VAL A 103 17.75 -27.56 26.54
N VAL A 104 17.21 -27.09 27.67
CA VAL A 104 16.27 -25.97 27.69
C VAL A 104 16.97 -24.66 27.26
N LYS A 105 18.20 -24.41 27.74
CA LYS A 105 19.00 -23.26 27.29
C LYS A 105 19.23 -23.27 25.78
N ASN A 106 19.60 -24.41 25.22
CA ASN A 106 19.78 -24.56 23.77
C ASN A 106 18.48 -24.28 23.00
N GLN A 107 17.33 -24.69 23.54
CA GLN A 107 16.02 -24.39 22.95
C GLN A 107 15.69 -22.89 22.99
N ILE A 108 16.01 -22.19 24.09
CA ILE A 108 15.83 -20.73 24.21
C ILE A 108 16.68 -20.03 23.14
N THR A 109 17.97 -20.35 23.05
CA THR A 109 18.86 -19.75 22.04
C THR A 109 18.36 -20.02 20.63
N LYS A 110 17.90 -21.24 20.35
CA LYS A 110 17.29 -21.58 19.06
C LYS A 110 16.10 -20.66 18.76
N TYR A 111 15.13 -20.55 19.67
CA TYR A 111 13.96 -19.69 19.44
C TYR A 111 14.31 -18.21 19.30
N GLY A 112 15.29 -17.71 20.06
CA GLY A 112 15.79 -16.35 19.92
C GLY A 112 16.35 -16.06 18.52
N ASN A 113 17.13 -16.99 17.96
CA ASN A 113 17.67 -16.85 16.61
C ASN A 113 16.58 -17.01 15.52
N GLU A 114 15.64 -17.95 15.68
CA GLU A 114 14.48 -18.09 14.78
C GLU A 114 13.65 -16.80 14.72
N LYS A 115 13.42 -16.17 15.88
CA LYS A 115 12.73 -14.87 15.97
C LYS A 115 13.49 -13.77 15.24
N LYS A 116 14.80 -13.72 15.39
CA LYS A 116 15.65 -12.75 14.69
C LYS A 116 15.50 -12.90 13.19
N GLU A 117 15.56 -14.12 12.67
CA GLU A 117 15.35 -14.43 11.24
C GLU A 117 13.98 -13.98 10.74
N ILE A 118 12.91 -14.24 11.49
CA ILE A 118 11.56 -13.79 11.11
C ILE A 118 11.43 -12.26 11.13
N LEU A 119 12.12 -11.57 12.05
CA LEU A 119 11.99 -10.13 12.22
C LEU A 119 12.73 -9.34 11.12
N ILE A 120 13.98 -9.69 10.84
CA ILE A 120 14.84 -8.95 9.91
C ILE A 120 15.06 -9.64 8.56
N GLY A 121 14.66 -10.91 8.41
CA GLY A 121 14.81 -11.68 7.17
C GLY A 121 16.17 -12.38 7.08
N SER A 122 16.19 -13.51 6.36
CA SER A 122 17.40 -14.32 6.19
C SER A 122 18.49 -13.60 5.41
N SER A 123 18.12 -12.69 4.48
CA SER A 123 19.06 -11.89 3.68
C SER A 123 19.93 -10.94 4.53
N ASN A 124 19.44 -10.56 5.71
CA ASN A 124 20.09 -9.63 6.62
C ASN A 124 20.87 -10.34 7.74
N ILE A 125 21.02 -11.67 7.65
CA ILE A 125 21.65 -12.53 8.64
C ILE A 125 22.70 -13.43 7.96
N PRO A 126 23.85 -13.72 8.59
CA PRO A 126 24.81 -14.69 8.06
C PRO A 126 24.18 -16.05 7.79
N VAL A 127 24.63 -16.74 6.74
CA VAL A 127 24.13 -18.08 6.35
C VAL A 127 24.26 -19.11 7.47
N GLU A 128 25.27 -18.94 8.34
CA GLU A 128 25.54 -19.77 9.51
C GLU A 128 24.42 -19.70 10.57
N ASP A 129 23.68 -18.60 10.59
CA ASP A 129 22.62 -18.30 11.55
C ASP A 129 21.22 -18.59 10.96
N TRP A 130 21.13 -19.16 9.76
CA TRP A 130 19.85 -19.60 9.17
C TRP A 130 19.35 -20.85 9.86
N ILE A 131 18.20 -20.74 10.52
CA ILE A 131 17.68 -21.80 11.40
C ILE A 131 16.25 -22.17 11.03
N GLN A 132 15.49 -21.24 10.46
CA GLN A 132 14.13 -21.50 10.01
C GLN A 132 14.08 -21.95 8.56
N ASP A 133 13.43 -23.10 8.37
CA ASP A 133 12.97 -23.53 7.08
C ASP A 133 11.58 -22.94 6.79
N LEU A 134 11.42 -22.42 5.59
CA LEU A 134 10.13 -22.11 5.01
C LEU A 134 9.95 -23.05 3.81
N ASP A 135 8.93 -23.90 3.86
CA ASP A 135 8.67 -24.94 2.84
C ASP A 135 9.89 -25.83 2.54
N GLY A 136 10.68 -26.16 3.57
CA GLY A 136 11.88 -27.00 3.45
C GLY A 136 13.11 -26.30 2.87
N LYS A 137 13.10 -24.97 2.70
CA LYS A 137 14.25 -24.17 2.26
C LYS A 137 14.67 -23.18 3.35
N LEU A 138 15.96 -23.17 3.65
CA LEU A 138 16.60 -22.14 4.48
C LEU A 138 16.91 -20.92 3.63
N GLY A 139 16.98 -19.74 4.25
CA GLY A 139 17.48 -18.53 3.59
C GLY A 139 16.47 -17.76 2.75
N ILE A 140 15.20 -18.15 2.75
CA ILE A 140 14.15 -17.53 1.92
C ILE A 140 13.18 -16.65 2.69
N ILE A 141 13.38 -16.46 3.99
CA ILE A 141 12.46 -15.72 4.84
C ILE A 141 12.70 -14.23 4.62
N VAL A 142 11.65 -13.54 4.15
CA VAL A 142 11.61 -12.08 4.10
C VAL A 142 11.12 -11.57 5.45
N GLY A 143 11.87 -10.66 6.08
CA GLY A 143 11.61 -10.19 7.43
C GLY A 143 10.30 -9.41 7.54
N VAL A 144 9.72 -9.39 8.74
CA VAL A 144 8.57 -8.51 9.07
C VAL A 144 8.87 -7.07 8.69
N LYS A 145 10.07 -6.56 9.03
CA LYS A 145 10.45 -5.18 8.73
C LYS A 145 10.56 -4.89 7.23
N GLU A 146 10.99 -5.88 6.45
CA GLU A 146 11.07 -5.75 4.99
C GLU A 146 9.67 -5.68 4.38
N TRP A 147 8.74 -6.51 4.86
CA TRP A 147 7.33 -6.44 4.46
C TRP A 147 6.65 -5.14 4.90
N GLU A 148 6.96 -4.63 6.09
CA GLU A 148 6.44 -3.34 6.59
C GLU A 148 6.89 -2.20 5.67
N GLN A 149 8.18 -2.15 5.34
CA GLN A 149 8.73 -1.14 4.44
C GLN A 149 8.11 -1.23 3.04
N LEU A 150 7.92 -2.45 2.52
CA LEU A 150 7.30 -2.65 1.22
C LEU A 150 5.82 -2.23 1.22
N ALA A 151 5.07 -2.55 2.28
CA ALA A 151 3.69 -2.12 2.44
C ALA A 151 3.56 -0.59 2.50
N GLU A 152 4.48 0.09 3.20
CA GLU A 152 4.54 1.55 3.28
C GLU A 152 4.83 2.18 1.92
N GLN A 153 5.76 1.62 1.13
CA GLN A 153 6.06 2.09 -0.22
C GLN A 153 4.84 1.98 -1.15
N TYR A 154 4.11 0.85 -1.10
CA TYR A 154 2.88 0.70 -1.87
C TYR A 154 1.78 1.67 -1.41
N ASP A 155 1.62 1.89 -0.10
CA ASP A 155 0.66 2.85 0.45
C ASP A 155 0.97 4.29 0.00
N GLU A 156 2.25 4.68 0.02
CA GLU A 156 2.68 5.97 -0.50
C GLU A 156 2.38 6.13 -1.99
N ALA A 157 2.70 5.13 -2.81
CA ALA A 157 2.43 5.15 -4.25
C ALA A 157 0.92 5.26 -4.54
N THR A 158 0.10 4.45 -3.85
CA THR A 158 -1.36 4.42 -3.97
C THR A 158 -1.97 5.78 -3.66
N LYS A 159 -1.55 6.43 -2.57
CA LYS A 159 -2.01 7.78 -2.20
C LYS A 159 -1.78 8.82 -3.31
N LYS A 160 -0.68 8.71 -4.08
CA LYS A 160 -0.39 9.65 -5.18
C LYS A 160 -1.31 9.40 -6.37
N PHE A 161 -1.60 8.13 -6.67
CA PHE A 161 -2.57 7.76 -7.69
C PHE A 161 -4.00 8.19 -7.33
N ASP A 162 -4.43 7.98 -6.07
CA ASP A 162 -5.72 8.46 -5.57
C ASP A 162 -5.89 9.97 -5.74
N LEU A 163 -4.85 10.74 -5.41
CA LEU A 163 -4.85 12.18 -5.62
C LEU A 163 -4.93 12.53 -7.12
N GLY A 164 -4.19 11.80 -7.97
CA GLY A 164 -4.25 11.97 -9.42
C GLY A 164 -5.65 11.71 -9.98
N MET A 165 -6.31 10.63 -9.54
CA MET A 165 -7.68 10.29 -9.89
C MET A 165 -8.67 11.37 -9.44
N LEU A 166 -8.52 11.91 -8.23
CA LEU A 166 -9.34 13.02 -7.75
C LEU A 166 -9.24 14.24 -8.68
N PHE A 167 -8.03 14.60 -9.12
CA PHE A 167 -7.83 15.71 -10.05
C PHE A 167 -8.44 15.43 -11.44
N PHE A 168 -8.39 14.18 -11.93
CA PHE A 168 -9.08 13.80 -13.16
C PHE A 168 -10.62 13.88 -13.01
N GLN A 169 -11.17 13.46 -11.88
CA GLN A 169 -12.61 13.58 -11.61
C GLN A 169 -13.04 15.05 -11.57
N ILE A 170 -12.29 15.91 -10.89
CA ILE A 170 -12.53 17.37 -10.87
C ILE A 170 -12.47 17.92 -12.30
N CYS A 171 -11.46 17.53 -13.08
CA CYS A 171 -11.31 17.93 -14.47
C CYS A 171 -12.54 17.56 -15.32
N ILE A 172 -13.02 16.32 -15.22
CA ILE A 172 -14.21 15.85 -15.95
C ILE A 172 -15.47 16.62 -15.53
N VAL A 173 -15.66 16.88 -14.23
CA VAL A 173 -16.79 17.66 -13.72
C VAL A 173 -16.76 19.10 -14.24
N LEU A 174 -15.60 19.75 -14.23
CA LEU A 174 -15.45 21.10 -14.79
C LEU A 174 -15.73 21.14 -16.30
N GLY A 175 -15.32 20.10 -17.03
CA GLY A 175 -15.66 19.94 -18.44
C GLY A 175 -17.16 19.84 -18.68
N ALA A 176 -17.87 19.03 -17.88
CA ALA A 176 -19.32 18.90 -17.97
C ALA A 176 -20.04 20.22 -17.66
N VAL A 177 -19.60 20.96 -16.63
CA VAL A 177 -20.12 22.30 -16.31
C VAL A 177 -19.85 23.29 -17.44
N CYS A 178 -18.69 23.22 -18.09
CA CYS A 178 -18.37 24.07 -19.24
C CYS A 178 -19.33 23.85 -20.41
N ILE A 179 -19.74 22.61 -20.68
CA ILE A 179 -20.71 22.28 -21.73
C ILE A 179 -22.08 22.87 -21.37
N ILE A 180 -22.51 22.80 -20.11
CA ILE A 180 -23.84 23.28 -19.68
C ILE A 180 -23.97 24.81 -19.77
N ILE A 181 -22.90 25.55 -19.49
CA ILE A 181 -22.93 27.03 -19.47
C ILE A 181 -22.74 27.55 -20.90
N TYR A 182 -23.82 27.77 -21.66
CA TYR A 182 -23.76 28.30 -23.03
C TYR A 182 -23.68 29.83 -23.14
N ASP A 183 -24.22 30.55 -22.15
CA ASP A 183 -24.51 31.98 -22.28
C ASP A 183 -23.30 32.90 -22.02
N ASN A 184 -22.22 32.37 -21.43
CA ASN A 184 -21.06 33.18 -21.03
C ASN A 184 -19.72 32.61 -21.55
N PRO A 185 -19.21 33.09 -22.70
CA PRO A 185 -17.98 32.58 -23.31
C PRO A 185 -16.72 32.87 -22.50
N LYS A 186 -16.72 33.91 -21.64
CA LYS A 186 -15.59 34.18 -20.75
C LYS A 186 -15.50 33.14 -19.64
N LEU A 187 -16.65 32.74 -19.10
CA LEU A 187 -16.75 31.75 -18.04
C LEU A 187 -16.39 30.35 -18.56
N GLN A 188 -16.87 29.97 -19.76
CA GLN A 188 -16.46 28.73 -20.45
C GLN A 188 -14.94 28.64 -20.60
N LYS A 189 -14.30 29.71 -21.10
CA LYS A 189 -12.83 29.74 -21.27
C LYS A 189 -12.09 29.59 -19.94
N GLY A 190 -12.61 30.18 -18.85
CA GLY A 190 -12.06 30.01 -17.51
C GLY A 190 -12.13 28.56 -17.03
N PHE A 191 -13.27 27.89 -17.22
CA PHE A 191 -13.44 26.48 -16.88
C PHE A 191 -12.54 25.56 -17.71
N ILE A 192 -12.36 25.81 -19.02
CA ILE A 192 -11.44 25.05 -19.86
C ILE A 192 -10.00 25.19 -19.36
N ILE A 193 -9.56 26.39 -18.98
CA ILE A 193 -8.22 26.60 -18.42
C ILE A 193 -8.06 25.82 -17.11
N LEU A 194 -9.03 25.93 -16.20
CA LEU A 194 -8.99 25.22 -14.93
C LEU A 194 -8.98 23.70 -15.12
N MET A 195 -9.77 23.20 -16.07
CA MET A 195 -9.81 21.80 -16.46
C MET A 195 -8.43 21.31 -16.92
N VAL A 196 -7.76 22.04 -17.82
CA VAL A 196 -6.41 21.69 -18.27
C VAL A 196 -5.40 21.72 -17.12
N VAL A 197 -5.47 22.72 -16.22
CA VAL A 197 -4.57 22.79 -15.05
C VAL A 197 -4.78 21.60 -14.12
N CYS A 198 -6.03 21.27 -13.77
CA CYS A 198 -6.34 20.11 -12.95
C CYS A 198 -5.90 18.81 -13.62
N GLY A 199 -6.13 18.66 -14.93
CA GLY A 199 -5.70 17.49 -15.69
C GLY A 199 -4.18 17.32 -15.72
N ILE A 200 -3.42 18.41 -15.87
CA ILE A 200 -1.95 18.37 -15.80
C ILE A 200 -1.48 17.95 -14.40
N ILE A 201 -2.07 18.51 -13.34
CA ILE A 201 -1.76 18.11 -11.96
C ILE A 201 -2.06 16.62 -11.77
N GLY A 202 -3.19 16.14 -12.27
CA GLY A 202 -3.56 14.73 -12.24
C GLY A 202 -2.50 13.84 -12.90
N ILE A 203 -2.05 14.19 -14.11
CA ILE A 203 -0.97 13.48 -14.82
C ILE A 203 0.31 13.46 -13.99
N ILE A 204 0.75 14.61 -13.47
CA ILE A 204 1.99 14.71 -12.68
C ILE A 204 1.90 13.80 -11.45
N MET A 205 0.77 13.81 -10.75
CA MET A 205 0.57 12.99 -9.56
C MET A 205 0.55 11.49 -9.88
N SER A 206 -0.14 11.08 -10.95
CA SER A 206 -0.14 9.67 -11.39
C SER A 206 1.24 9.20 -11.86
N VAL A 207 1.98 10.02 -12.60
CA VAL A 207 3.36 9.69 -13.02
C VAL A 207 4.29 9.61 -11.81
N TYR A 208 4.13 10.51 -10.84
CA TYR A 208 4.90 10.48 -9.61
C TYR A 208 4.60 9.23 -8.77
N GLY A 209 3.33 8.82 -8.66
CA GLY A 209 2.93 7.56 -8.05
C GLY A 209 3.61 6.36 -8.72
N TYR A 210 3.62 6.34 -10.06
CA TYR A 210 4.31 5.28 -10.82
C TYR A 210 5.82 5.24 -10.55
N SER A 211 6.46 6.39 -10.34
CA SER A 211 7.91 6.46 -10.09
C SER A 211 8.33 6.01 -8.69
N ILE A 212 7.41 6.00 -7.72
CA ILE A 212 7.65 5.59 -6.33
C ILE A 212 7.25 4.14 -6.09
N ALA A 213 6.34 3.61 -6.90
CA ALA A 213 5.94 2.21 -6.84
C ALA A 213 7.20 1.31 -6.91
N PRO A 214 7.37 0.39 -5.95
CA PRO A 214 8.54 -0.49 -5.88
C PRO A 214 8.58 -1.55 -6.99
#